data_AF-A0A3M6KGA4-F1
#
_entry.id   AF-A0A3M6KGA4-F1
#
_cell.length_a   1.000
_cell.length_b   1.000
_cell.length_c   1.000
_cell.angle_alpha   90.00
_cell.angle_beta   90.00
_cell.angle_gamma   90.00
#
_symmetry.space_group_name_H-M   'P 1'
#
loop_
_entity.id
_entity.type
_entity.pdbx_description
1 polymer ?
#
loop_
_entity_poly.entity_id
_entity_poly.type
_entity_poly.pdbx_seq_one_letter_code
_entity_poly.pdbx_strand_id
1 'polypeptide(L)'
;SHTLKKLSILKNAEIINNSKDKKNIPKRIYDIHYKKLGKTTFVLDLFVDGGIPLKSFIQNSDLTPNVSELLENPCLCTKLDFKNIIV
;
A
#
# COMPACT_ATOMS: atom_id res chain seq x y z
N SER A 1 12.77 -5.26 -13.26
CA SER A 1 11.76 -6.00 -12.48
C SER A 1 10.40 -5.52 -12.92
N HIS A 2 9.70 -6.28 -13.78
CA HIS A 2 8.41 -5.85 -14.34
C HIS A 2 7.29 -5.83 -13.29
N THR A 3 7.39 -6.65 -12.24
CA THR A 3 6.33 -6.82 -11.23
C THR A 3 6.07 -5.57 -10.41
N LEU A 4 7.12 -4.88 -9.93
CA LEU A 4 6.94 -3.66 -9.12
C LEU A 4 6.29 -2.50 -9.89
N LYS A 5 6.36 -2.50 -11.23
CA LYS A 5 5.68 -1.48 -12.05
C LYS A 5 4.17 -1.53 -11.88
N LYS A 6 3.59 -2.69 -11.51
CA LYS A 6 2.15 -2.83 -11.23
C LYS A 6 1.70 -1.92 -10.08
N LEU A 7 2.59 -1.54 -9.16
CA LEU A 7 2.27 -0.62 -8.05
C LEU A 7 2.02 0.83 -8.52
N SER A 8 2.43 1.19 -9.75
CA SER A 8 2.19 2.54 -10.27
C SER A 8 0.70 2.90 -10.37
N ILE A 9 -0.19 1.91 -10.47
CA ILE A 9 -1.64 2.14 -10.51
C ILE A 9 -2.17 2.74 -9.20
N LEU A 10 -1.42 2.60 -8.10
CA LEU A 10 -1.80 3.11 -6.79
C LEU A 10 -1.63 4.63 -6.69
N LYS A 11 -0.91 5.27 -7.62
CA LYS A 11 -0.77 6.72 -7.62
C LYS A 11 -2.12 7.39 -7.86
N ASN A 12 -2.52 8.28 -6.98
CA ASN A 12 -3.84 8.94 -6.95
C ASN A 12 -5.05 8.00 -6.77
N ALA A 13 -4.81 6.73 -6.44
CA ALA A 13 -5.87 5.74 -6.25
C ALA A 13 -6.55 5.89 -4.89
N GLU A 14 -7.80 5.43 -4.83
CA GLU A 14 -8.53 5.26 -3.59
C GLU A 14 -8.42 3.81 -3.11
N ILE A 15 -8.28 3.65 -1.80
CA ILE A 15 -8.33 2.37 -1.10
C ILE A 15 -9.67 2.29 -0.37
N ILE A 16 -10.36 1.19 -0.61
CA ILE A 16 -11.64 0.86 0.02
C ILE A 16 -11.39 -0.27 1.02
N ASN A 17 -12.03 -0.23 2.18
CA ASN A 17 -11.95 -1.28 3.18
C ASN A 17 -13.23 -2.14 3.14
N ASN A 18 -13.17 -3.32 2.54
CA ASN A 18 -14.33 -4.18 2.38
C ASN A 18 -14.75 -4.94 3.66
N SER A 19 -14.12 -4.68 4.81
CA SER A 19 -14.53 -5.25 6.10
C SER A 19 -15.96 -4.82 6.47
N LYS A 20 -16.77 -5.77 6.98
CA LYS A 20 -18.22 -5.61 7.18
C LYS A 20 -18.65 -4.62 8.27
N ASP A 21 -17.71 -4.02 9.02
CA ASP A 21 -17.99 -3.39 10.32
C ASP A 21 -17.67 -1.89 10.44
N LYS A 22 -17.19 -1.21 9.39
CA LYS A 22 -16.81 0.21 9.51
C LYS A 22 -17.40 1.07 8.40
N LYS A 23 -17.76 2.31 8.77
CA LYS A 23 -18.06 3.39 7.81
C LYS A 23 -16.93 3.45 6.79
N ASN A 24 -17.26 3.07 5.56
CA ASN A 24 -16.28 2.80 4.53
C ASN A 24 -15.92 4.11 3.81
N ILE A 25 -15.20 4.98 4.52
CA ILE A 25 -14.72 6.24 3.96
C ILE A 25 -13.49 5.89 3.10
N PRO A 26 -13.54 6.10 1.77
CA PRO A 26 -12.39 5.86 0.91
C PRO A 26 -11.20 6.70 1.38
N LYS A 27 -10.00 6.12 1.27
CA LYS A 27 -8.74 6.77 1.62
C LYS A 27 -7.85 6.86 0.41
N ARG A 28 -7.16 7.98 0.23
CA ARG A 28 -6.36 8.21 -0.98
C ARG A 28 -4.88 7.93 -0.76
N ILE A 29 -4.26 7.33 -1.78
CA ILE A 29 -2.82 7.36 -2.00
C ILE A 29 -2.53 8.49 -2.99
N TYR A 30 -1.82 9.51 -2.56
CA TYR A 30 -1.46 10.65 -3.39
C TYR A 30 -0.23 10.35 -4.23
N ASP A 31 0.77 9.71 -3.63
CA ASP A 31 2.00 9.37 -4.33
C ASP A 31 2.61 8.06 -3.85
N ILE A 32 3.35 7.42 -4.73
CA ILE A 32 3.99 6.13 -4.49
C ILE A 32 5.32 6.04 -5.23
N HIS A 33 6.36 5.63 -4.51
CA HIS A 33 7.67 5.34 -5.08
C HIS A 33 8.17 4.01 -4.53
N TYR A 34 8.93 3.28 -5.34
CA TYR A 34 9.51 2.02 -4.90
C TYR A 34 10.97 1.91 -5.30
N LYS A 35 11.75 1.27 -4.44
CA LYS A 35 13.16 0.95 -4.69
C LYS A 35 13.40 -0.52 -4.44
N LYS A 36 13.82 -1.25 -5.47
CA LYS A 36 14.23 -2.65 -5.32
C LYS A 36 15.53 -2.71 -4.50
N LEU A 37 15.56 -3.55 -3.47
CA LEU A 37 16.76 -3.79 -2.65
C LEU A 37 17.39 -5.16 -2.92
N GLY A 38 16.58 -6.16 -3.29
CA GLY A 38 17.04 -7.51 -3.55
C GLY A 38 16.07 -8.27 -4.45
N LYS A 39 16.22 -9.60 -4.52
CA LYS A 39 15.31 -10.45 -5.33
C LYS A 39 13.88 -10.43 -4.81
N THR A 40 13.70 -10.43 -3.49
CA THR A 40 12.41 -10.54 -2.78
C THR A 40 12.14 -9.36 -1.83
N THR A 41 12.98 -8.32 -1.89
CA THR A 41 12.91 -7.18 -0.96
C THR A 41 12.91 -5.86 -1.72
N PHE A 42 12.08 -4.93 -1.26
CA PHE A 42 11.97 -3.58 -1.78
C PHE A 42 11.52 -2.62 -0.68
N VAL A 43 11.74 -1.33 -0.89
CA VAL A 43 11.18 -0.25 -0.10
C VAL A 43 10.02 0.36 -0.86
N LEU A 44 8.95 0.67 -0.14
CA LEU A 44 7.79 1.38 -0.65
C LEU A 44 7.64 2.69 0.13
N ASP A 45 7.71 3.80 -0.60
CA ASP A 45 7.44 5.12 -0.07
C ASP A 45 6.04 5.54 -0.50
N LEU A 46 5.27 6.06 0.45
CA LEU A 46 3.86 6.35 0.28
C LEU A 46 3.55 7.75 0.83
N PHE A 47 2.76 8.51 0.08
CA PHE A 47 2.08 9.71 0.60
C PHE A 47 0.58 9.47 0.53
N VAL A 48 -0.08 9.44 1.70
CA VAL A 48 -1.42 8.88 1.85
C VAL A 48 -2.23 9.60 2.91
N ASP A 49 -3.54 9.41 2.89
CA ASP A 49 -4.41 9.80 3.99
C ASP A 49 -4.10 9.08 5.30
N GLY A 50 -4.33 9.78 6.40
CA GLY A 50 -4.35 9.18 7.73
C GLY A 50 -5.47 8.13 7.89
N GLY A 51 -5.19 7.12 8.71
CA GLY A 51 -6.14 6.06 9.05
C GLY A 51 -6.13 4.85 8.12
N ILE A 52 -5.22 4.78 7.14
CA ILE A 52 -4.99 3.56 6.35
C ILE A 52 -4.17 2.56 7.20
N PRO A 53 -4.64 1.33 7.41
CA PRO A 53 -3.85 0.32 8.12
C PRO A 53 -2.73 -0.21 7.20
N LEU A 54 -1.59 0.48 7.17
CA LEU A 54 -0.50 0.24 6.22
C LEU A 54 0.00 -1.20 6.19
N LYS A 55 0.09 -1.90 7.34
CA LYS A 55 0.48 -3.32 7.36
C LYS A 55 -0.52 -4.19 6.60
N SER A 56 -1.82 -3.97 6.82
CA SER A 56 -2.88 -4.64 6.07
C SER A 56 -2.90 -4.19 4.61
N PHE A 57 -2.50 -2.96 4.28
CA PHE A 57 -2.39 -2.57 2.87
C PHE A 57 -1.27 -3.31 2.13
N ILE A 58 -0.19 -3.67 2.83
CA ILE A 58 0.90 -4.46 2.25
C ILE A 58 0.54 -5.94 2.15
N GLN A 59 0.02 -6.50 3.24
CA GLN A 59 -0.27 -7.92 3.40
C GLN A 59 -1.68 -8.25 2.90
N ASN A 60 -1.95 -9.48 2.44
CA ASN A 60 -3.30 -9.91 2.06
C ASN A 60 -4.36 -9.41 3.06
N SER A 61 -5.35 -8.63 2.60
CA SER A 61 -6.34 -7.98 3.46
C SER A 61 -7.63 -7.67 2.70
N ASP A 62 -8.64 -7.22 3.44
CA ASP A 62 -9.90 -6.72 2.87
C ASP A 62 -9.77 -5.33 2.21
N LEU A 63 -8.56 -4.76 2.13
CA LEU A 63 -8.31 -3.51 1.43
C LEU A 63 -8.20 -3.75 -0.07
N THR A 64 -8.89 -2.93 -0.85
CA THR A 64 -8.83 -2.99 -2.32
C THR A 64 -8.55 -1.59 -2.88
N PRO A 65 -7.50 -1.44 -3.72
CA PRO A 65 -6.44 -2.43 -4.00
C PRO A 65 -5.45 -2.62 -2.82
N ASN A 66 -4.71 -3.74 -2.81
CA ASN A 66 -3.59 -3.99 -1.89
C ASN A 66 -2.31 -4.49 -2.60
N VAL A 67 -1.15 -4.35 -1.96
CA VAL A 67 0.16 -4.60 -2.60
C VAL A 67 0.37 -6.08 -2.93
N SER A 68 0.00 -7.01 -2.04
CA SER A 68 0.21 -8.45 -2.26
C SER A 68 -0.55 -8.95 -3.49
N GLU A 69 -1.82 -8.55 -3.63
CA GLU A 69 -2.64 -8.89 -4.79
C GLU A 69 -2.09 -8.27 -6.08
N LEU A 70 -1.71 -6.99 -6.05
CA LEU A 70 -1.17 -6.32 -7.24
C LEU A 70 0.15 -6.92 -7.71
N LEU A 71 0.97 -7.44 -6.81
CA LEU A 71 2.20 -8.13 -7.18
C LEU A 71 1.98 -9.62 -7.51
N GLU A 72 0.76 -10.14 -7.33
CA GLU A 72 0.42 -11.57 -7.41
C GLU A 72 1.38 -12.42 -6.56
N ASN A 73 1.81 -11.87 -5.41
CA ASN A 73 2.79 -12.50 -4.54
C ASN A 73 2.58 -12.03 -3.09
N PRO A 74 2.40 -12.95 -2.13
CA PRO A 74 2.26 -12.60 -0.72
C PRO A 74 3.43 -11.73 -0.22
N CYS A 75 3.12 -10.54 0.26
CA CYS A 75 4.09 -9.61 0.81
C CYS A 75 3.93 -9.49 2.33
N LEU A 76 5.04 -9.22 3.02
CA LEU A 76 5.09 -8.97 4.46
C LEU A 76 5.73 -7.60 4.73
N CYS A 77 5.07 -6.78 5.56
CA CYS A 77 5.65 -5.53 6.01
C CYS A 77 6.63 -5.80 7.17
N THR A 78 7.93 -5.81 6.86
CA THR A 78 8.98 -6.10 7.85
C THR A 78 9.38 -4.91 8.69
N LYS A 79 9.31 -3.70 8.12
CA LYS A 79 9.62 -2.42 8.78
C LYS A 79 8.66 -1.34 8.28
N LEU A 80 8.27 -0.43 9.17
CA LEU A 80 7.40 0.70 8.87
C LEU A 80 7.88 1.90 9.68
N ASP A 81 7.91 3.06 9.03
CA ASP A 81 8.29 4.34 9.62
C ASP A 81 7.57 5.49 8.90
N PHE A 82 7.49 6.66 9.54
CA PHE A 82 6.85 7.85 8.99
C PHE A 82 7.91 8.89 8.64
N LYS A 83 8.07 9.20 7.34
CA LYS A 83 9.02 10.22 6.88
C LYS A 83 8.55 11.65 7.19
N ASN A 84 7.24 11.88 7.11
CA ASN A 84 6.63 13.18 7.34
C ASN A 84 5.16 12.99 7.76
N ILE A 85 4.64 13.91 8.56
CA ILE A 85 3.23 14.00 8.96
C ILE A 85 2.79 15.44 8.73
N ILE A 86 1.77 15.62 7.90
CA ILE A 86 1.17 16.93 7.60
C ILE A 86 -0.19 16.95 8.30
N VAL A 87 -0.48 18.01 9.06
CA VAL A 87 -1.70 18.20 9.86
C VAL A 87 -2.52 19.35 9.30
#